data_AF-A0A0H5CIC5-F1
#
_entry.id   AF-A0A0H5CIC5-F1
#
_cell.length_a   1.000
_cell.length_b   1.000
_cell.length_c   1.000
_cell.angle_alpha   90.00
_cell.angle_beta   90.00
_cell.angle_gamma   90.00
#
_symmetry.space_group_name_H-M   'P 1'
#
loop_
_entity.id
_entity.type
_entity.pdbx_description
1 polymer ?
#
loop_
_entity_poly.entity_id
_entity_poly.type
_entity_poly.pdbx_seq_one_letter_code
_entity_poly.pdbx_strand_id
1 'polypeptide(L)'
;MIKLSKLQKAMMLAATTVAAAATVAGQALASQPPASQPGDVSPQIVGGTPAALGDYPWMVRLSMGCGGAMYSEQLVLTAAHCVSSTGNNTSITATYGVVDLQSSSAVKRTSSYVYKNPGYSTSTGGDWALIKLSSPIAGAATLPIATTSAFDNGTFDIMGWGAASEGGSQQRYMLKAKVPFVSDATCKSAYANLKPATELCAGLPEGGIDTCQGDSGGPMVRRDNNNNWIQVGIVSWGEGCARPNKYGVYGEVSALSAAIKAKATELGGGTTTTPTTTPPTTTTAPPSRVFENTNNVNIPDSPAAAVTSDVAVSGISGNAPSTLKVDVDIKHTWRGDVVIDLIAPDGSAYRLKNSSSNDSADNVIATYTVNASTEVANGTWKLKVQDIARYDTGYIDSVKLTF
;
A
#
# COMPACT_ATOMS: atom_id res chain seq x y z
N MET A 1 -27.85 91.10 7.38
CA MET A 1 -26.52 91.35 7.98
C MET A 1 -25.51 90.50 7.20
N ILE A 2 -24.80 91.07 6.22
CA ILE A 2 -23.36 91.43 6.31
C ILE A 2 -22.53 90.14 6.54
N LYS A 3 -21.71 89.58 5.63
CA LYS A 3 -20.80 90.15 4.62
C LYS A 3 -20.42 89.07 3.59
N LEU A 4 -20.35 89.45 2.31
CA LEU A 4 -19.52 88.82 1.27
C LEU A 4 -18.18 89.59 1.15
N SER A 5 -17.24 89.04 0.38
CA SER A 5 -15.94 89.58 -0.12
C SER A 5 -14.71 88.92 0.52
N LYS A 6 -13.65 88.51 -0.20
CA LYS A 6 -12.99 89.02 -1.44
C LYS A 6 -12.40 87.81 -2.20
N LEU A 7 -12.58 87.55 -3.50
CA LEU A 7 -12.14 88.20 -4.75
C LEU A 7 -10.61 88.28 -4.99
N GLN A 8 -10.22 87.83 -6.21
CA GLN A 8 -9.01 88.07 -7.03
C GLN A 8 -7.96 86.94 -7.04
N LYS A 9 -7.39 86.44 -8.15
CA LYS A 9 -7.37 86.65 -9.62
C LYS A 9 -6.72 85.34 -10.18
N ALA A 10 -6.94 84.83 -11.39
CA ALA A 10 -6.59 85.42 -12.67
C ALA A 10 -7.09 84.55 -13.86
N MET A 11 -7.34 85.23 -14.98
CA MET A 11 -7.65 84.72 -16.32
C MET A 11 -6.48 83.93 -16.93
N MET A 12 -6.78 82.92 -17.74
CA MET A 12 -6.28 82.83 -19.11
C MET A 12 -7.15 81.90 -19.96
N LEU A 13 -7.72 82.47 -21.03
CA LEU A 13 -8.32 81.77 -22.17
C LEU A 13 -7.22 81.09 -22.99
N ALA A 14 -7.48 79.86 -23.44
CA ALA A 14 -7.05 79.40 -24.76
C ALA A 14 -7.98 78.29 -25.28
N ALA A 15 -8.77 78.68 -26.30
CA ALA A 15 -9.38 77.87 -27.36
C ALA A 15 -8.40 76.79 -27.88
N THR A 16 -8.74 75.64 -28.45
CA THR A 16 -9.92 75.12 -29.18
C THR A 16 -9.52 73.70 -29.61
N THR A 17 -10.41 72.70 -29.56
CA THR A 17 -10.47 71.65 -30.60
C THR A 17 -11.86 71.02 -30.65
N VAL A 18 -12.41 71.05 -31.85
CA VAL A 18 -13.67 70.46 -32.34
C VAL A 18 -13.55 68.93 -32.44
N ALA A 19 -14.60 68.17 -32.10
CA ALA A 19 -15.07 67.04 -32.92
C ALA A 19 -16.34 66.41 -32.32
N ALA A 20 -17.22 66.02 -33.24
CA ALA A 20 -18.61 65.66 -33.06
C ALA A 20 -18.87 64.34 -32.32
N ALA A 21 -20.00 64.30 -31.64
CA ALA A 21 -20.60 63.08 -31.13
C ALA A 21 -21.07 62.18 -32.28
N ALA A 22 -20.51 60.98 -32.36
CA ALA A 22 -21.10 59.86 -33.08
C ALA A 22 -21.42 58.77 -32.04
N THR A 23 -22.70 58.60 -31.76
CA THR A 23 -23.24 57.49 -30.97
C THR A 23 -22.98 56.17 -31.70
N VAL A 24 -22.02 55.39 -31.22
CA VAL A 24 -21.90 53.97 -31.58
C VAL A 24 -22.56 53.16 -30.49
N ALA A 25 -23.77 52.66 -30.78
CA ALA A 25 -24.38 51.58 -30.03
C ALA A 25 -23.56 50.31 -30.26
N GLY A 26 -22.53 50.10 -29.43
CA GLY A 26 -21.84 48.83 -29.32
C GLY A 26 -22.77 47.83 -28.66
N GLN A 27 -23.27 46.86 -29.44
CA GLN A 27 -23.83 45.64 -28.88
C GLN A 27 -22.72 44.98 -28.06
N ALA A 28 -22.83 45.02 -26.73
CA ALA A 28 -22.07 44.13 -25.89
C ALA A 28 -22.51 42.71 -26.28
N LEU A 29 -21.67 42.01 -27.03
CA LEU A 29 -21.74 40.56 -27.14
C LEU A 29 -21.69 40.04 -25.70
N ALA A 30 -22.83 39.56 -25.21
CA ALA A 30 -22.88 38.79 -24.00
C ALA A 30 -21.94 37.59 -24.23
N SER A 31 -20.74 37.66 -23.63
CA SER A 31 -19.86 36.52 -23.53
C SER A 31 -20.65 35.45 -22.79
N GLN A 32 -21.13 34.45 -23.52
CA GLN A 32 -21.71 33.28 -22.88
C GLN A 32 -20.66 32.71 -21.91
N PRO A 33 -21.04 32.39 -20.67
CA PRO A 33 -20.14 31.65 -19.79
C PRO A 33 -19.77 30.35 -20.50
N PRO A 34 -18.50 29.93 -20.47
CA PRO A 34 -18.11 28.67 -21.08
C PRO A 34 -18.93 27.54 -20.46
N ALA A 35 -19.40 26.64 -21.32
CA ALA A 35 -20.17 25.47 -20.94
C ALA A 35 -19.50 24.72 -19.78
N SER A 36 -20.30 24.41 -18.76
CA SER A 36 -19.91 23.66 -17.56
C SER A 36 -19.27 22.32 -17.95
N GLN A 37 -18.01 22.14 -17.55
CA GLN A 37 -17.32 20.86 -17.60
C GLN A 37 -17.88 19.93 -16.50
N PRO A 38 -18.05 18.63 -16.76
CA PRO A 38 -18.40 17.68 -15.72
C PRO A 38 -17.15 17.33 -14.90
N GLY A 39 -17.15 17.64 -13.59
CA GLY A 39 -16.26 16.99 -12.63
C GLY A 39 -15.37 17.90 -11.77
N ASP A 40 -15.92 18.92 -11.11
CA ASP A 40 -15.24 19.52 -9.95
C ASP A 40 -15.51 18.65 -8.71
N VAL A 41 -14.58 17.75 -8.40
CA VAL A 41 -14.54 17.02 -7.13
C VAL A 41 -13.98 17.95 -6.05
N SER A 42 -14.87 18.47 -5.20
CA SER A 42 -14.53 19.15 -3.95
C SER A 42 -13.67 18.23 -3.06
N PRO A 43 -12.69 18.73 -2.28
CA PRO A 43 -11.79 17.89 -1.49
C PRO A 43 -12.58 17.06 -0.47
N GLN A 44 -12.24 15.78 -0.39
CA GLN A 44 -12.92 14.77 0.44
C GLN A 44 -11.83 13.97 1.20
N ILE A 45 -12.11 13.53 2.44
CA ILE A 45 -11.23 13.66 3.64
C ILE A 45 -11.19 15.14 4.02
N VAL A 46 -11.26 15.53 5.30
CA VAL A 46 -11.23 16.97 5.61
C VAL A 46 -9.92 17.52 5.06
N GLY A 47 -9.99 18.40 4.04
CA GLY A 47 -8.83 18.90 3.31
C GLY A 47 -8.02 17.89 2.46
N GLY A 48 -8.54 16.69 2.15
CA GLY A 48 -7.84 15.69 1.34
C GLY A 48 -8.20 15.68 -0.16
N THR A 49 -7.50 14.85 -0.93
CA THR A 49 -7.62 14.76 -2.40
C THR A 49 -7.89 13.32 -2.85
N PRO A 50 -8.46 13.09 -4.04
CA PRO A 50 -8.62 11.74 -4.61
C PRO A 50 -7.31 10.96 -4.69
N ALA A 51 -7.35 9.69 -4.27
CA ALA A 51 -6.27 8.74 -4.48
C ALA A 51 -6.36 8.11 -5.87
N ALA A 52 -5.23 7.96 -6.55
CA ALA A 52 -5.16 7.23 -7.80
C ALA A 52 -5.05 5.72 -7.55
N LEU A 53 -5.55 4.92 -8.49
CA LEU A 53 -5.35 3.47 -8.44
C LEU A 53 -3.86 3.16 -8.43
N GLY A 54 -3.40 2.37 -7.45
CA GLY A 54 -1.99 2.02 -7.28
C GLY A 54 -1.19 2.92 -6.33
N ASP A 55 -1.76 4.04 -5.84
CA ASP A 55 -1.07 4.88 -4.84
C ASP A 55 -0.83 4.12 -3.53
N TYR A 56 -1.84 3.38 -3.07
CA TYR A 56 -1.85 2.60 -1.82
C TYR A 56 -2.39 1.19 -2.06
N PRO A 57 -1.63 0.31 -2.76
CA PRO A 57 -2.12 -0.95 -3.29
C PRO A 57 -2.40 -2.01 -2.21
N TRP A 58 -1.99 -1.82 -0.96
CA TRP A 58 -2.30 -2.70 0.19
C TRP A 58 -3.60 -2.33 0.91
N MET A 59 -4.25 -1.23 0.53
CA MET A 59 -5.41 -0.72 1.26
C MET A 59 -6.62 -1.64 1.15
N VAL A 60 -7.33 -1.81 2.27
CA VAL A 60 -8.52 -2.67 2.38
C VAL A 60 -9.69 -1.87 2.98
N ARG A 61 -10.87 -2.03 2.39
CA ARG A 61 -12.15 -1.57 2.97
C ARG A 61 -12.89 -2.76 3.61
N LEU A 62 -13.28 -2.64 4.87
CA LEU A 62 -13.95 -3.71 5.64
C LEU A 62 -15.46 -3.45 5.81
N SER A 63 -16.32 -4.44 5.56
CA SER A 63 -17.79 -4.26 5.46
C SER A 63 -18.50 -3.49 6.59
N MET A 64 -17.97 -3.45 7.82
CA MET A 64 -18.55 -2.72 8.94
C MET A 64 -18.30 -1.20 8.95
N GLY A 65 -17.56 -0.68 7.98
CA GLY A 65 -17.24 0.75 7.95
C GLY A 65 -15.77 1.08 8.13
N CYS A 66 -14.91 0.13 8.48
CA CYS A 66 -13.49 0.39 8.73
C CYS A 66 -12.59 0.23 7.50
N GLY A 67 -11.36 0.71 7.64
CA GLY A 67 -10.21 0.42 6.80
C GLY A 67 -9.29 -0.65 7.40
N GLY A 68 -8.27 -1.01 6.64
CA GLY A 68 -7.18 -1.89 7.05
C GLY A 68 -6.11 -1.96 5.97
N ALA A 69 -5.03 -2.68 6.24
CA ALA A 69 -3.97 -2.93 5.27
C ALA A 69 -3.66 -4.43 5.17
N MET A 70 -3.36 -4.91 3.97
CA MET A 70 -2.85 -6.26 3.76
C MET A 70 -1.49 -6.40 4.46
N TYR A 71 -1.46 -7.16 5.56
CA TYR A 71 -0.24 -7.53 6.26
C TYR A 71 0.46 -8.72 5.56
N SER A 72 -0.35 -9.67 5.09
CA SER A 72 0.05 -10.74 4.17
C SER A 72 -1.08 -10.94 3.15
N GLU A 73 -0.90 -11.82 2.15
CA GLU A 73 -1.96 -12.13 1.18
C GLU A 73 -3.27 -12.64 1.81
N GLN A 74 -3.24 -13.10 3.06
CA GLN A 74 -4.42 -13.60 3.78
C GLN A 74 -4.68 -12.91 5.13
N LEU A 75 -3.84 -11.97 5.56
CA LEU A 75 -4.04 -11.24 6.81
C LEU A 75 -4.22 -9.75 6.55
N VAL A 76 -5.27 -9.17 7.14
CA VAL A 76 -5.50 -7.73 7.18
C VAL A 76 -5.23 -7.23 8.60
N LEU A 77 -4.35 -6.22 8.73
CA LEU A 77 -4.16 -5.46 9.96
C LEU A 77 -5.16 -4.31 10.01
N THR A 78 -5.86 -4.17 11.15
CA THR A 78 -6.86 -3.14 11.40
C THR A 78 -6.92 -2.80 12.89
N ALA A 79 -7.87 -1.98 13.32
CA ALA A 79 -8.07 -1.62 14.72
C ALA A 79 -8.91 -2.68 15.49
N ALA A 80 -8.66 -2.81 16.80
CA ALA A 80 -9.43 -3.68 17.68
C ALA A 80 -10.88 -3.22 17.84
N HIS A 81 -11.13 -1.91 17.81
CA HIS A 81 -12.49 -1.37 17.91
C HIS A 81 -13.36 -1.65 16.67
N CYS A 82 -12.73 -1.92 15.51
CA CYS A 82 -13.43 -2.27 14.27
C CYS A 82 -14.03 -3.68 14.29
N VAL A 83 -13.56 -4.55 15.18
CA VAL A 83 -13.93 -5.96 15.21
C VAL A 83 -14.61 -6.36 16.53
N SER A 84 -15.40 -7.43 16.44
CA SER A 84 -16.02 -8.10 17.59
C SER A 84 -15.00 -8.92 18.38
N SER A 85 -15.45 -9.91 19.15
CA SER A 85 -14.57 -10.84 19.86
C SER A 85 -13.68 -11.67 18.93
N THR A 86 -12.54 -12.11 19.47
CA THR A 86 -11.66 -13.11 18.85
C THR A 86 -12.41 -14.42 18.59
N GLY A 87 -12.17 -15.04 17.43
CA GLY A 87 -12.73 -16.34 17.09
C GLY A 87 -13.01 -16.50 15.60
N ASN A 88 -13.64 -17.63 15.25
CA ASN A 88 -14.12 -17.89 13.90
C ASN A 88 -15.18 -16.84 13.54
N ASN A 89 -14.98 -16.19 12.41
CA ASN A 89 -15.88 -15.15 11.93
C ASN A 89 -15.84 -15.11 10.41
N THR A 90 -17.00 -15.21 9.76
CA THR A 90 -17.16 -15.17 8.30
C THR A 90 -18.00 -13.99 7.80
N SER A 91 -18.42 -13.09 8.70
CA SER A 91 -19.32 -11.98 8.37
C SER A 91 -18.62 -10.72 7.88
N ILE A 92 -17.30 -10.62 8.06
CA ILE A 92 -16.53 -9.47 7.58
C ILE A 92 -16.14 -9.71 6.12
N THR A 93 -16.45 -8.75 5.24
CA THR A 93 -15.96 -8.74 3.86
C THR A 93 -14.87 -7.69 3.70
N ALA A 94 -13.68 -8.11 3.30
CA ALA A 94 -12.59 -7.25 2.84
C ALA A 94 -12.77 -6.98 1.34
N THR A 95 -12.72 -5.70 0.96
CA THR A 95 -12.71 -5.23 -0.42
C THR A 95 -11.34 -4.63 -0.72
N TYR A 96 -10.70 -5.11 -1.78
CA TYR A 96 -9.29 -4.86 -2.11
C TYR A 96 -9.10 -4.50 -3.59
N GLY A 97 -8.02 -3.77 -3.90
CA GLY A 97 -7.55 -3.54 -5.27
C GLY A 97 -8.28 -2.43 -6.04
N VAL A 98 -9.02 -1.56 -5.36
CA VAL A 98 -9.81 -0.49 -5.98
C VAL A 98 -9.72 0.81 -5.20
N VAL A 99 -9.94 1.93 -5.88
CA VAL A 99 -10.19 3.25 -5.26
C VAL A 99 -11.69 3.62 -5.29
N ASP A 100 -12.45 3.08 -6.23
CA ASP A 100 -13.91 3.20 -6.30
C ASP A 100 -14.57 1.93 -5.76
N LEU A 101 -15.31 2.03 -4.66
CA LEU A 101 -15.98 0.90 -4.02
C LEU A 101 -17.09 0.25 -4.87
N GLN A 102 -17.53 0.91 -5.95
CA GLN A 102 -18.48 0.35 -6.92
C GLN A 102 -17.81 -0.26 -8.15
N SER A 103 -16.47 -0.24 -8.23
CA SER A 103 -15.76 -0.88 -9.34
C SER A 103 -16.03 -2.39 -9.37
N SER A 104 -16.36 -2.90 -10.56
CA SER A 104 -16.52 -4.34 -10.79
C SER A 104 -15.22 -5.13 -10.64
N SER A 105 -14.07 -4.46 -10.70
CA SER A 105 -12.74 -5.07 -10.51
C SER A 105 -12.37 -5.28 -9.04
N ALA A 106 -13.24 -4.91 -8.10
CA ALA A 106 -13.00 -5.07 -6.68
C ALA A 106 -12.86 -6.54 -6.28
N VAL A 107 -11.72 -6.89 -5.67
CA VAL A 107 -11.54 -8.23 -5.09
C VAL A 107 -12.21 -8.25 -3.73
N LYS A 108 -13.17 -9.16 -3.55
CA LYS A 108 -13.86 -9.37 -2.26
C LYS A 108 -13.46 -10.71 -1.67
N ARG A 109 -13.13 -10.70 -0.37
CA ARG A 109 -12.87 -11.90 0.44
C ARG A 109 -13.56 -11.78 1.78
N THR A 110 -14.25 -12.83 2.19
CA THR A 110 -14.79 -12.91 3.54
C THR A 110 -13.67 -13.22 4.53
N SER A 111 -13.90 -12.97 5.82
CA SER A 111 -13.03 -13.48 6.88
C SER A 111 -13.24 -14.98 7.10
N SER A 112 -12.28 -15.63 7.73
CA SER A 112 -12.42 -16.95 8.35
C SER A 112 -12.19 -16.88 9.87
N TYR A 113 -11.33 -15.97 10.31
CA TYR A 113 -10.98 -15.80 11.71
C TYR A 113 -10.67 -14.33 12.00
N VAL A 114 -11.03 -13.89 13.21
CA VAL A 114 -10.69 -12.56 13.74
C VAL A 114 -9.90 -12.74 15.02
N TYR A 115 -8.79 -12.03 15.13
CA TYR A 115 -8.09 -11.83 16.39
C TYR A 115 -8.22 -10.36 16.80
N LYS A 116 -8.94 -10.13 17.89
CA LYS A 116 -8.96 -8.85 18.59
C LYS A 116 -7.91 -8.88 19.69
N ASN A 117 -7.03 -7.87 19.73
CA ASN A 117 -6.04 -7.78 20.80
C ASN A 117 -6.73 -7.74 22.18
N PRO A 118 -6.48 -8.73 23.07
CA PRO A 118 -7.09 -8.76 24.40
C PRO A 118 -6.56 -7.63 25.30
N GLY A 119 -5.39 -7.07 24.97
CA GLY A 119 -4.82 -5.91 25.66
C GLY A 119 -5.44 -4.57 25.27
N TYR A 120 -6.39 -4.50 24.33
CA TYR A 120 -6.93 -3.24 23.80
C TYR A 120 -7.31 -2.21 24.89
N SER A 121 -7.98 -2.65 25.95
CA SER A 121 -8.42 -1.78 27.03
C SER A 121 -7.33 -1.40 28.02
N THR A 122 -6.15 -2.02 27.97
CA THR A 122 -5.03 -1.73 28.88
C THR A 122 -4.23 -0.53 28.41
N SER A 123 -3.38 0.04 29.28
CA SER A 123 -2.50 1.16 28.94
C SER A 123 -1.37 0.80 27.96
N THR A 124 -1.13 -0.50 27.73
CA THR A 124 0.02 -1.00 26.96
C THR A 124 -0.35 -1.97 25.83
N GLY A 125 -1.62 -2.30 25.64
CA GLY A 125 -2.01 -3.27 24.63
C GLY A 125 -2.24 -2.67 23.24
N GLY A 126 -2.74 -1.44 23.15
CA GLY A 126 -3.01 -0.73 21.89
C GLY A 126 -4.21 -1.25 21.09
N ASP A 127 -4.68 -0.42 20.16
CA ASP A 127 -5.86 -0.66 19.33
C ASP A 127 -5.52 -1.34 18.00
N TRP A 128 -5.34 -2.66 18.04
CA TRP A 128 -5.03 -3.44 16.84
C TRP A 128 -5.75 -4.80 16.82
N ALA A 129 -6.00 -5.29 15.62
CA ALA A 129 -6.59 -6.59 15.34
C ALA A 129 -6.07 -7.16 14.02
N LEU A 130 -6.15 -8.48 13.89
CA LEU A 130 -5.87 -9.18 12.65
C LEU A 130 -7.12 -9.88 12.17
N ILE A 131 -7.43 -9.74 10.88
CA ILE A 131 -8.49 -10.47 10.20
C ILE A 131 -7.83 -11.44 9.24
N LYS A 132 -8.05 -12.74 9.44
CA LYS A 132 -7.67 -13.77 8.49
C LYS A 132 -8.76 -13.93 7.45
N LEU A 133 -8.41 -13.76 6.18
CA LEU A 133 -9.32 -13.95 5.05
C LEU A 133 -9.65 -15.43 4.84
N SER A 134 -10.78 -15.74 4.22
CA SER A 134 -11.22 -17.10 3.92
C SER A 134 -10.30 -17.80 2.93
N SER A 135 -9.67 -17.05 2.05
CA SER A 135 -8.57 -17.49 1.19
C SER A 135 -7.60 -16.33 0.90
N PRO A 136 -6.34 -16.61 0.53
CA PRO A 136 -5.41 -15.57 0.12
C PRO A 136 -5.92 -14.79 -1.12
N ILE A 137 -5.51 -13.54 -1.22
CA ILE A 137 -5.58 -12.75 -2.45
C ILE A 137 -4.19 -12.85 -3.09
N ALA A 138 -4.04 -13.77 -4.05
CA ALA A 138 -2.77 -14.01 -4.73
C ALA A 138 -2.25 -12.72 -5.39
N GLY A 139 -0.98 -12.38 -5.13
CA GLY A 139 -0.35 -11.17 -5.64
C GLY A 139 -0.80 -9.87 -4.98
N ALA A 140 -1.52 -9.94 -3.84
CA ALA A 140 -1.86 -8.74 -3.10
C ALA A 140 -0.58 -8.03 -2.62
N ALA A 141 -0.47 -6.73 -2.92
CA ALA A 141 0.55 -5.89 -2.32
C ALA A 141 0.37 -5.86 -0.81
N THR A 142 1.44 -6.12 -0.07
CA THR A 142 1.46 -6.10 1.39
C THR A 142 2.13 -4.83 1.91
N LEU A 143 1.77 -4.41 3.11
CA LEU A 143 2.36 -3.26 3.78
C LEU A 143 3.24 -3.72 4.94
N PRO A 144 4.57 -3.54 4.84
CA PRO A 144 5.46 -3.73 5.98
C PRO A 144 5.09 -2.80 7.13
N ILE A 145 5.24 -3.29 8.36
CA ILE A 145 4.98 -2.50 9.58
C ILE A 145 6.29 -1.93 10.15
N ALA A 146 6.23 -0.74 10.73
CA ALA A 146 7.35 -0.15 11.47
C ALA A 146 7.71 -1.03 12.66
N THR A 147 9.01 -1.25 12.88
CA THR A 147 9.53 -2.06 14.00
C THR A 147 10.41 -1.26 14.94
N THR A 148 10.60 0.02 14.65
CA THR A 148 11.44 0.95 15.40
C THR A 148 10.76 2.30 15.40
N SER A 149 11.00 3.10 16.44
CA SER A 149 10.42 4.43 16.55
C SER A 149 11.10 5.49 15.68
N ALA A 150 12.10 5.10 14.88
CA ALA A 150 12.73 5.98 13.90
C ALA A 150 11.72 6.49 12.84
N PHE A 151 10.63 5.77 12.65
CA PHE A 151 9.57 6.12 11.71
C PHE A 151 8.47 7.01 12.31
N ASP A 152 8.42 7.19 13.64
CA ASP A 152 7.28 7.78 14.35
C ASP A 152 7.29 9.32 14.33
N ASN A 153 8.09 9.94 13.45
CA ASN A 153 8.17 11.39 13.27
C ASN A 153 7.92 11.81 11.82
N GLY A 154 7.92 13.12 11.58
CA GLY A 154 7.88 13.70 10.24
C GLY A 154 6.45 13.85 9.72
N THR A 155 6.25 13.60 8.42
CA THR A 155 4.95 13.71 7.77
C THR A 155 4.48 12.33 7.33
N PHE A 156 3.21 12.06 7.57
CA PHE A 156 2.56 10.81 7.23
C PHE A 156 1.50 11.02 6.16
N ASP A 157 1.29 9.98 5.38
CA ASP A 157 0.14 9.85 4.49
C ASP A 157 -0.95 9.09 5.24
N ILE A 158 -2.18 9.60 5.12
CA ILE A 158 -3.40 8.96 5.57
C ILE A 158 -4.33 8.80 4.39
N MET A 159 -5.12 7.73 4.39
CA MET A 159 -6.02 7.41 3.29
C MET A 159 -7.20 6.54 3.74
N GLY A 160 -8.30 6.66 3.02
CA GLY A 160 -9.46 5.80 3.22
C GLY A 160 -10.72 6.28 2.52
N TRP A 161 -11.83 5.70 2.95
CA TRP A 161 -13.19 5.98 2.45
C TRP A 161 -14.09 6.53 3.56
N GLY A 162 -13.48 7.01 4.64
CA GLY A 162 -14.18 7.69 5.72
C GLY A 162 -14.80 9.00 5.27
N ALA A 163 -15.64 9.56 6.13
CA ALA A 163 -16.38 10.77 5.86
C ALA A 163 -15.45 11.95 5.53
N ALA A 164 -15.83 12.75 4.53
CA ALA A 164 -15.08 13.94 4.13
C ALA A 164 -15.22 15.12 5.08
N SER A 165 -16.18 15.05 6.01
CA SER A 165 -16.49 16.05 7.01
C SER A 165 -16.99 15.35 8.26
N GLU A 166 -16.78 15.96 9.42
CA GLU A 166 -17.32 15.43 10.68
C GLU A 166 -18.84 15.23 10.58
N GLY A 167 -19.32 14.02 10.90
CA GLY A 167 -20.74 13.67 10.79
C GLY A 167 -21.25 13.46 9.36
N GLY A 168 -20.36 13.49 8.36
CA GLY A 168 -20.67 13.24 6.96
C GLY A 168 -20.86 11.75 6.64
N SER A 169 -21.28 11.47 5.40
CA SER A 169 -21.39 10.10 4.89
C SER A 169 -20.02 9.54 4.48
N GLN A 170 -19.87 8.21 4.56
CA GLN A 170 -18.73 7.52 3.97
C GLN A 170 -18.62 7.80 2.47
N GLN A 171 -17.40 7.79 1.97
CA GLN A 171 -17.08 8.17 0.60
C GLN A 171 -17.05 6.93 -0.30
N ARG A 172 -17.45 7.10 -1.57
CA ARG A 172 -17.35 6.06 -2.59
C ARG A 172 -15.93 5.92 -3.12
N TYR A 173 -15.25 7.04 -3.29
CA TYR A 173 -13.90 7.14 -3.82
C TYR A 173 -12.89 7.25 -2.68
N MET A 174 -11.74 6.60 -2.83
CA MET A 174 -10.66 6.67 -1.85
C MET A 174 -9.99 8.03 -1.94
N LEU A 175 -9.64 8.54 -0.77
CA LEU A 175 -9.10 9.87 -0.60
C LEU A 175 -7.83 9.78 0.23
N LYS A 176 -6.96 10.78 0.09
CA LYS A 176 -5.65 10.83 0.73
C LYS A 176 -5.31 12.24 1.20
N ALA A 177 -4.59 12.32 2.30
CA ALA A 177 -4.07 13.57 2.84
C ALA A 177 -2.73 13.35 3.54
N LYS A 178 -2.07 14.45 3.92
CA LYS A 178 -0.83 14.42 4.69
C LYS A 178 -1.04 15.08 6.04
N VAL A 179 -0.52 14.45 7.09
CA VAL A 179 -0.58 14.96 8.46
C VAL A 179 0.81 14.93 9.10
N PRO A 180 1.24 15.99 9.80
CA PRO A 180 2.51 15.99 10.51
C PRO A 180 2.41 15.28 11.86
N PHE A 181 3.52 14.72 12.32
CA PHE A 181 3.69 14.19 13.66
C PHE A 181 3.41 15.25 14.74
N VAL A 182 2.78 14.82 15.82
CA VAL A 182 2.49 15.61 17.01
C VAL A 182 3.10 14.91 18.22
N SER A 183 3.93 15.63 18.99
CA SER A 183 4.58 15.05 20.17
C SER A 183 3.57 14.59 21.23
N ASP A 184 3.94 13.57 22.00
CA ASP A 184 3.12 13.07 23.11
C ASP A 184 2.76 14.18 24.09
N ALA A 185 3.66 15.12 24.38
CA ALA A 185 3.39 16.24 25.29
C ALA A 185 2.27 17.16 24.75
N THR A 186 2.34 17.50 23.46
CA THR A 186 1.30 18.28 22.78
C THR A 186 -0.01 17.51 22.72
N CYS A 187 0.05 16.22 22.37
CA CYS A 187 -1.14 15.41 22.23
C CYS A 187 -1.81 15.12 23.58
N LYS A 188 -1.03 14.91 24.64
CA LYS A 188 -1.52 14.75 26.03
C LYS A 188 -2.19 16.01 26.55
N SER A 189 -1.75 17.19 26.08
CA SER A 189 -2.41 18.47 26.38
C SER A 189 -3.78 18.58 25.71
N ALA A 190 -3.95 17.99 24.52
CA ALA A 190 -5.25 17.89 23.84
C ALA A 190 -6.14 16.76 24.41
N TYR A 191 -5.52 15.70 24.92
CA TYR A 191 -6.17 14.46 25.37
C TYR A 191 -5.54 13.91 26.66
N ALA A 192 -6.17 14.18 27.81
CA ALA A 192 -5.68 13.71 29.11
C ALA A 192 -5.60 12.18 29.22
N ASN A 193 -6.39 11.43 28.44
CA ASN A 193 -6.47 9.98 28.43
C ASN A 193 -5.51 9.30 27.43
N LEU A 194 -4.68 10.05 26.68
CA LEU A 194 -3.70 9.49 25.74
C LEU A 194 -2.78 8.46 26.42
N LYS A 195 -2.50 7.35 25.75
CA LYS A 195 -1.60 6.27 26.16
C LYS A 195 -0.29 6.35 25.35
N PRO A 196 0.68 7.20 25.75
CA PRO A 196 1.91 7.46 24.99
C PRO A 196 2.85 6.24 24.84
N ALA A 197 2.54 5.11 25.47
CA ALA A 197 3.30 3.87 25.27
C ALA A 197 2.85 3.08 24.03
N THR A 198 1.69 3.41 23.47
CA THR A 198 1.06 2.65 22.37
C THR A 198 0.28 3.52 21.39
N GLU A 199 0.26 4.84 21.60
CA GLU A 199 -0.54 5.78 20.81
C GLU A 199 0.36 6.90 20.31
N LEU A 200 0.23 7.19 19.03
CA LEU A 200 0.92 8.25 18.30
C LEU A 200 -0.11 9.27 17.80
N CYS A 201 0.26 10.55 17.77
CA CYS A 201 -0.62 11.58 17.23
C CYS A 201 -0.07 12.22 15.97
N ALA A 202 -1.00 12.58 15.07
CA ALA A 202 -0.68 13.34 13.88
C ALA A 202 -1.84 14.29 13.52
N GLY A 203 -1.50 15.47 13.02
CA GLY A 203 -2.48 16.48 12.62
C GLY A 203 -1.93 17.90 12.71
N LEU A 204 -2.69 18.84 12.17
CA LEU A 204 -2.34 20.26 12.18
C LEU A 204 -2.94 20.93 13.43
N PRO A 205 -2.20 21.82 14.13
CA PRO A 205 -2.75 22.60 15.24
C PRO A 205 -3.99 23.41 14.85
N GLU A 206 -4.05 23.90 13.61
CA GLU A 206 -5.18 24.66 13.08
C GLU A 206 -6.39 23.77 12.73
N GLY A 207 -6.23 22.44 12.75
CA GLY A 207 -7.21 21.49 12.24
C GLY A 207 -7.25 21.48 10.71
N GLY A 208 -8.43 21.24 10.13
CA GLY A 208 -8.66 21.26 8.68
C GLY A 208 -8.20 20.03 7.90
N ILE A 209 -7.25 19.24 8.41
CA ILE A 209 -6.86 17.93 7.85
C ILE A 209 -6.86 16.85 8.92
N ASP A 210 -7.63 15.78 8.70
CA ASP A 210 -7.71 14.64 9.62
C ASP A 210 -8.34 13.40 8.96
N THR A 211 -8.09 12.23 9.54
CA THR A 211 -8.93 11.04 9.31
C THR A 211 -10.29 11.20 9.98
N CYS A 212 -11.33 10.55 9.45
CA CYS A 212 -12.67 10.72 9.99
C CYS A 212 -13.46 9.41 10.01
N GLN A 213 -14.77 9.50 10.33
CA GLN A 213 -15.62 8.32 10.50
C GLN A 213 -15.57 7.42 9.27
N GLY A 214 -15.02 6.22 9.43
CA GLY A 214 -14.88 5.24 8.36
C GLY A 214 -13.46 5.02 7.84
N ASP A 215 -12.49 5.81 8.32
CA ASP A 215 -11.06 5.55 8.13
C ASP A 215 -10.47 4.68 9.26
N SER A 216 -11.21 4.52 10.36
CA SER A 216 -10.89 3.65 11.50
C SER A 216 -10.27 2.32 11.07
N GLY A 217 -9.15 1.96 11.67
CA GLY A 217 -8.38 0.77 11.35
C GLY A 217 -7.52 0.85 10.09
N GLY A 218 -7.65 1.89 9.29
CA GLY A 218 -6.79 2.16 8.14
C GLY A 218 -5.33 2.42 8.55
N PRO A 219 -4.37 2.25 7.63
CA PRO A 219 -2.97 2.53 7.89
C PRO A 219 -2.69 4.04 7.84
N MET A 220 -1.80 4.50 8.72
CA MET A 220 -1.05 5.73 8.51
C MET A 220 0.38 5.34 8.12
N VAL A 221 0.89 5.89 7.02
CA VAL A 221 2.13 5.41 6.41
C VAL A 221 3.12 6.54 6.15
N ARG A 222 4.40 6.17 6.00
CA ARG A 222 5.41 7.03 5.39
C ARG A 222 6.32 6.20 4.50
N ARG A 223 7.23 6.87 3.79
CA ARG A 223 8.31 6.20 3.06
C ARG A 223 9.56 6.06 3.92
N ASP A 224 10.25 4.93 3.76
CA ASP A 224 11.60 4.72 4.27
C ASP A 224 12.65 5.36 3.35
N ASN A 225 13.93 5.22 3.71
CA ASN A 225 15.04 5.78 2.93
C ASN A 225 15.19 5.15 1.53
N ASN A 226 14.61 3.97 1.32
CA ASN A 226 14.59 3.25 0.04
C ASN A 226 13.32 3.56 -0.76
N ASN A 227 12.54 4.56 -0.33
CA ASN A 227 11.29 4.96 -0.94
C ASN A 227 10.18 3.89 -0.87
N ASN A 228 10.30 2.89 0.02
CA ASN A 228 9.26 1.90 0.27
C ASN A 228 8.28 2.40 1.32
N TRP A 229 7.01 2.01 1.18
CA TRP A 229 5.99 2.35 2.17
C TRP A 229 6.12 1.48 3.42
N ILE A 230 5.92 2.11 4.57
CA ILE A 230 5.88 1.45 5.88
C ILE A 230 4.70 1.96 6.70
N GLN A 231 4.00 1.05 7.37
CA GLN A 231 2.91 1.41 8.28
C GLN A 231 3.47 1.89 9.62
N VAL A 232 3.14 3.13 9.98
CA VAL A 232 3.56 3.77 11.23
C VAL A 232 2.41 3.82 12.24
N GLY A 233 1.17 3.95 11.75
CA GLY A 233 -0.01 4.06 12.59
C GLY A 233 -1.17 3.17 12.14
N ILE A 234 -2.09 2.91 13.07
CA ILE A 234 -3.42 2.35 12.82
C ILE A 234 -4.43 3.41 13.27
N VAL A 235 -5.27 3.92 12.36
CA VAL A 235 -6.30 4.94 12.69
C VAL A 235 -7.18 4.41 13.83
N SER A 236 -7.25 5.13 14.94
CA SER A 236 -7.90 4.62 16.16
C SER A 236 -9.04 5.53 16.61
N TRP A 237 -8.75 6.76 17.03
CA TRP A 237 -9.76 7.69 17.54
C TRP A 237 -9.31 9.15 17.44
N GLY A 238 -10.19 10.06 17.84
CA GLY A 238 -9.96 11.51 17.92
C GLY A 238 -11.20 12.20 18.47
N GLU A 239 -11.09 13.47 18.85
CA GLU A 239 -12.26 14.27 19.24
C GLU A 239 -12.73 15.14 18.07
N GLY A 240 -13.82 14.72 17.42
CA GLY A 240 -14.26 15.28 16.15
C GLY A 240 -13.32 14.89 15.01
N CYS A 241 -13.50 15.51 13.84
CA CYS A 241 -12.57 15.37 12.73
C CYS A 241 -12.03 16.75 12.36
N ALA A 242 -10.70 16.90 12.36
CA ALA A 242 -10.02 18.10 11.89
C ALA A 242 -10.39 19.39 12.65
N ARG A 243 -10.74 19.29 13.93
CA ARG A 243 -10.99 20.44 14.79
C ARG A 243 -9.67 21.11 15.21
N PRO A 244 -9.63 22.44 15.36
CA PRO A 244 -8.45 23.12 15.88
C PRO A 244 -8.01 22.56 17.24
N ASN A 245 -6.70 22.35 17.41
CA ASN A 245 -6.04 21.77 18.58
C ASN A 245 -6.51 20.35 18.94
N LYS A 246 -7.15 19.65 18.01
CA LYS A 246 -7.44 18.21 18.10
C LYS A 246 -6.69 17.49 16.99
N TYR A 247 -6.15 16.34 17.35
CA TYR A 247 -5.29 15.54 16.49
C TYR A 247 -5.86 14.14 16.33
N GLY A 248 -5.60 13.50 15.19
CA GLY A 248 -5.86 12.08 15.05
C GLY A 248 -4.95 11.28 15.98
N VAL A 249 -5.53 10.28 16.66
CA VAL A 249 -4.81 9.34 17.51
C VAL A 249 -4.77 7.99 16.81
N TYR A 250 -3.55 7.44 16.71
CA TYR A 250 -3.24 6.23 15.98
C TYR A 250 -2.60 5.23 16.94
N GLY A 251 -2.88 3.93 16.76
CA GLY A 251 -2.08 2.89 17.40
C GLY A 251 -0.64 2.96 16.87
N GLU A 252 0.33 3.14 17.75
CA GLU A 252 1.76 3.28 17.42
C GLU A 252 2.33 1.94 17.01
N VAL A 253 2.53 1.74 15.70
CA VAL A 253 2.85 0.42 15.15
C VAL A 253 4.22 -0.07 15.62
N SER A 254 5.21 0.82 15.79
CA SER A 254 6.54 0.47 16.27
C SER A 254 6.48 -0.21 17.65
N ALA A 255 5.71 0.35 18.59
CA ALA A 255 5.48 -0.17 19.93
C ALA A 255 4.69 -1.48 19.95
N LEU A 256 3.76 -1.65 19.01
CA LEU A 256 2.88 -2.82 18.90
C LEU A 256 3.45 -3.95 18.04
N SER A 257 4.55 -3.68 17.31
CA SER A 257 5.07 -4.52 16.22
C SER A 257 5.39 -5.95 16.66
N ALA A 258 5.98 -6.14 17.85
CA ALA A 258 6.32 -7.46 18.36
C ALA A 258 5.07 -8.34 18.57
N ALA A 259 4.01 -7.78 19.17
CA ALA A 259 2.76 -8.49 19.43
C ALA A 259 1.99 -8.78 18.12
N ILE A 260 1.95 -7.81 17.21
CA ILE A 260 1.35 -7.96 15.88
C ILE A 260 2.06 -9.10 15.12
N LYS A 261 3.40 -9.08 15.07
CA LYS A 261 4.20 -10.11 14.38
C LYS A 261 4.01 -11.50 14.97
N ALA A 262 4.05 -11.61 16.30
CA ALA A 262 3.87 -12.88 16.99
C ALA A 262 2.51 -13.48 16.64
N LYS A 263 1.44 -12.68 16.73
CA LYS A 263 0.10 -13.16 16.41
C LYS A 263 -0.11 -13.43 14.92
N ALA A 264 0.43 -12.57 14.05
CA ALA A 264 0.38 -12.81 12.61
C ALA A 264 1.06 -14.14 12.24
N THR A 265 2.18 -14.45 12.90
CA THR A 265 2.87 -15.75 12.75
C THR A 265 1.97 -16.91 13.17
N GLU A 266 1.34 -16.84 14.34
CA GLU A 266 0.40 -17.87 14.81
C GLU A 266 -0.78 -18.08 13.85
N LEU A 267 -1.28 -17.02 13.22
CA LEU A 267 -2.40 -17.10 12.26
C LEU A 267 -1.98 -17.57 10.87
N GLY A 268 -0.69 -17.86 10.65
CA GLY A 268 -0.14 -18.33 9.37
C GLY A 268 0.19 -17.20 8.40
N GLY A 269 0.35 -15.96 8.87
CA GLY A 269 0.83 -14.82 8.09
C GLY A 269 2.21 -14.31 8.53
N GLY A 270 2.98 -15.09 9.28
CA GLY A 270 4.33 -14.72 9.67
C GLY A 270 5.31 -14.76 8.50
N THR A 271 5.90 -13.61 8.19
CA THR A 271 7.24 -13.50 7.62
C THR A 271 8.25 -13.62 8.78
N THR A 272 9.06 -14.68 8.80
CA THR A 272 9.94 -15.07 9.92
C THR A 272 11.14 -14.12 10.09
N THR A 273 11.27 -13.47 11.26
CA THR A 273 12.48 -13.02 12.02
C THR A 273 12.00 -11.99 13.07
N THR A 274 12.26 -12.09 14.39
CA THR A 274 13.55 -12.06 15.12
C THR A 274 13.38 -12.59 16.59
N PRO A 275 14.32 -12.47 17.57
CA PRO A 275 15.01 -13.60 18.22
C PRO A 275 14.75 -13.76 19.74
N THR A 276 14.89 -14.98 20.28
CA THR A 276 15.16 -15.16 21.72
C THR A 276 16.18 -16.26 21.96
N THR A 277 17.13 -15.95 22.84
CA THR A 277 18.36 -16.63 23.23
C THR A 277 18.15 -17.93 24.03
N THR A 278 18.56 -19.07 23.43
CA THR A 278 19.38 -20.21 23.95
C THR A 278 18.83 -21.09 25.13
N PRO A 279 19.19 -22.40 25.26
CA PRO A 279 18.87 -23.62 24.48
C PRO A 279 18.40 -24.81 25.42
N PRO A 280 17.96 -26.05 24.99
CA PRO A 280 18.63 -26.92 24.02
C PRO A 280 17.77 -27.66 22.96
N THR A 281 18.41 -27.78 21.79
CA THR A 281 18.33 -28.84 20.76
C THR A 281 16.96 -29.25 20.21
N THR A 282 16.55 -28.61 19.12
CA THR A 282 16.12 -29.30 17.88
C THR A 282 16.14 -28.30 16.72
N THR A 283 16.65 -28.76 15.58
CA THR A 283 17.04 -28.00 14.39
C THR A 283 15.87 -27.27 13.71
N THR A 284 15.80 -25.94 13.81
CA THR A 284 14.81 -25.10 13.10
C THR A 284 15.46 -24.36 11.94
N ALA A 285 14.83 -24.44 10.77
CA ALA A 285 15.28 -23.89 9.49
C ALA A 285 15.47 -22.35 9.50
N PRO A 286 16.43 -21.82 8.71
CA PRO A 286 16.70 -20.38 8.60
C PRO A 286 15.55 -19.60 7.91
N PRO A 287 15.49 -18.26 8.08
CA PRO A 287 14.48 -17.41 7.43
C PRO A 287 14.64 -17.42 5.90
N SER A 288 13.51 -17.54 5.20
CA SER A 288 13.51 -17.68 3.74
C SER A 288 14.03 -16.42 3.05
N ARG A 289 14.96 -16.57 2.10
CA ARG A 289 15.56 -15.45 1.36
C ARG A 289 15.20 -15.53 -0.12
N VAL A 290 14.85 -14.38 -0.68
CA VAL A 290 14.34 -14.25 -2.04
C VAL A 290 15.37 -13.56 -2.93
N PHE A 291 15.62 -14.12 -4.11
CA PHE A 291 16.48 -13.54 -5.15
C PHE A 291 15.77 -13.67 -6.49
N GLU A 292 15.82 -12.65 -7.32
CA GLU A 292 15.11 -12.65 -8.60
C GLU A 292 15.93 -12.04 -9.74
N ASN A 293 15.58 -12.43 -10.96
CA ASN A 293 16.00 -11.76 -12.18
C ASN A 293 14.77 -11.57 -13.06
N THR A 294 14.48 -10.31 -13.39
CA THR A 294 13.34 -9.86 -14.20
C THR A 294 13.76 -9.39 -15.59
N ASN A 295 15.00 -9.67 -16.00
CA ASN A 295 15.45 -9.37 -17.35
C ASN A 295 14.90 -10.40 -18.33
N ASN A 296 14.30 -9.90 -19.41
CA ASN A 296 13.80 -10.75 -20.46
C ASN A 296 14.93 -11.49 -21.17
N VAL A 297 14.82 -12.80 -21.27
CA VAL A 297 15.75 -13.65 -22.04
C VAL A 297 14.96 -14.37 -23.12
N ASN A 298 15.18 -14.00 -24.39
CA ASN A 298 14.49 -14.61 -25.52
C ASN A 298 14.81 -16.11 -25.59
N ILE A 299 13.77 -16.92 -25.74
CA ILE A 299 13.86 -18.36 -25.97
C ILE A 299 13.77 -18.57 -27.48
N PRO A 300 14.86 -18.99 -28.14
CA PRO A 300 14.86 -19.24 -29.57
C PRO A 300 14.14 -20.56 -29.90
N ASP A 301 13.48 -20.60 -31.05
CA ASP A 301 12.78 -21.77 -31.59
C ASP A 301 13.76 -22.94 -31.88
N SER A 302 13.28 -24.18 -31.83
CA SER A 302 14.08 -25.38 -32.14
C SER A 302 14.59 -25.34 -33.60
N PRO A 303 15.86 -25.74 -33.88
CA PRO A 303 16.77 -26.51 -33.03
C PRO A 303 17.81 -25.67 -32.28
N ALA A 304 17.49 -24.42 -31.94
CA ALA A 304 18.43 -23.57 -31.22
C ALA A 304 18.78 -24.12 -29.83
N ALA A 305 19.93 -23.68 -29.32
CA ALA A 305 20.40 -24.09 -27.99
C ALA A 305 19.54 -23.48 -26.89
N ALA A 306 19.50 -24.16 -25.74
CA ALA A 306 18.88 -23.65 -24.53
C ALA A 306 19.48 -22.29 -24.11
N VAL A 307 18.65 -21.45 -23.49
CA VAL A 307 19.05 -20.16 -22.91
C VAL A 307 19.01 -20.22 -21.39
N THR A 308 19.69 -19.29 -20.74
CA THR A 308 19.74 -19.20 -19.27
C THR A 308 19.41 -17.80 -18.78
N SER A 309 18.60 -17.70 -17.73
CA SER A 309 18.44 -16.49 -16.90
C SER A 309 19.13 -16.69 -15.56
N ASP A 310 20.06 -15.81 -15.24
CA ASP A 310 20.96 -15.92 -14.08
C ASP A 310 20.37 -15.24 -12.84
N VAL A 311 20.37 -15.90 -11.70
CA VAL A 311 19.98 -15.34 -10.39
C VAL A 311 21.19 -15.34 -9.47
N ALA A 312 21.70 -14.16 -9.16
CA ALA A 312 22.84 -14.00 -8.25
C ALA A 312 22.36 -14.13 -6.80
N VAL A 313 22.70 -15.25 -6.16
CA VAL A 313 22.35 -15.54 -4.76
C VAL A 313 23.54 -15.25 -3.87
N SER A 314 23.34 -14.41 -2.86
CA SER A 314 24.38 -14.01 -1.92
C SER A 314 23.89 -13.89 -0.49
N GLY A 315 24.82 -14.03 0.46
CA GLY A 315 24.57 -13.88 1.89
C GLY A 315 23.93 -15.09 2.57
N ILE A 316 23.67 -16.21 1.88
CA ILE A 316 23.23 -17.47 2.50
C ILE A 316 24.45 -18.33 2.81
N SER A 317 24.70 -18.58 4.09
CA SER A 317 25.75 -19.52 4.52
C SER A 317 25.27 -20.97 4.38
N GLY A 318 26.09 -21.84 3.81
CA GLY A 318 25.81 -23.28 3.72
C GLY A 318 25.05 -23.67 2.45
N ASN A 319 24.34 -24.79 2.54
CA ASN A 319 23.61 -25.36 1.41
C ASN A 319 22.21 -24.76 1.25
N ALA A 320 21.65 -24.87 0.05
CA ALA A 320 20.26 -24.53 -0.25
C ALA A 320 19.30 -25.45 0.52
N PRO A 321 18.02 -25.09 0.70
CA PRO A 321 17.06 -25.96 1.39
C PRO A 321 16.64 -27.14 0.51
N SER A 322 16.07 -28.18 1.14
CA SER A 322 15.36 -29.25 0.42
C SER A 322 14.00 -28.83 -0.15
N THR A 323 13.58 -27.59 0.14
CA THR A 323 12.29 -27.02 -0.26
C THR A 323 12.46 -25.73 -1.05
N LEU A 324 13.57 -25.58 -1.78
CA LEU A 324 13.90 -24.40 -2.58
C LEU A 324 12.74 -24.12 -3.55
N LYS A 325 12.12 -22.95 -3.46
CA LYS A 325 11.05 -22.56 -4.38
C LYS A 325 11.63 -21.86 -5.59
N VAL A 326 11.15 -22.26 -6.77
CA VAL A 326 11.51 -21.64 -8.05
C VAL A 326 10.22 -21.14 -8.70
N ASP A 327 9.98 -19.84 -8.62
CA ASP A 327 8.91 -19.19 -9.35
C ASP A 327 9.41 -18.84 -10.76
N VAL A 328 8.65 -19.26 -11.76
CA VAL A 328 8.96 -19.09 -13.17
C VAL A 328 7.81 -18.34 -13.84
N ASP A 329 8.12 -17.24 -14.51
CA ASP A 329 7.25 -16.61 -15.50
C ASP A 329 7.94 -16.64 -16.87
N ILE A 330 7.42 -17.46 -17.77
CA ILE A 330 7.85 -17.56 -19.16
C ILE A 330 6.66 -17.24 -20.04
N LYS A 331 6.84 -16.32 -20.99
CA LYS A 331 5.88 -16.11 -22.07
C LYS A 331 6.23 -17.04 -23.22
N HIS A 332 5.29 -17.88 -23.64
CA HIS A 332 5.47 -18.82 -24.75
C HIS A 332 4.11 -19.13 -25.37
N THR A 333 4.04 -19.20 -26.70
CA THR A 333 2.78 -19.48 -27.43
C THR A 333 2.33 -20.94 -27.30
N TRP A 334 3.24 -21.84 -26.95
CA TRP A 334 2.91 -23.23 -26.61
C TRP A 334 3.81 -23.76 -25.49
N ARG A 335 3.32 -23.80 -24.25
CA ARG A 335 4.18 -24.17 -23.11
C ARG A 335 4.57 -25.65 -23.08
N GLY A 336 3.91 -26.48 -23.87
CA GLY A 336 4.23 -27.88 -24.06
C GLY A 336 5.61 -28.12 -24.68
N ASP A 337 6.20 -27.12 -25.32
CA ASP A 337 7.45 -27.30 -26.06
C ASP A 337 8.70 -26.99 -25.22
N VAL A 338 8.51 -26.29 -24.10
CA VAL A 338 9.64 -25.90 -23.25
C VAL A 338 10.02 -27.00 -22.25
N VAL A 339 11.32 -27.28 -22.20
CA VAL A 339 11.98 -27.99 -21.11
C VAL A 339 12.63 -26.98 -20.18
N ILE A 340 12.37 -27.10 -18.88
CA ILE A 340 12.84 -26.15 -17.87
C ILE A 340 13.65 -26.89 -16.81
N ASP A 341 14.89 -26.45 -16.61
CA ASP A 341 15.81 -26.93 -15.59
C ASP A 341 16.27 -25.77 -14.70
N LEU A 342 16.36 -25.99 -13.40
CA LEU A 342 17.16 -25.14 -12.51
C LEU A 342 18.58 -25.68 -12.47
N ILE A 343 19.58 -24.83 -12.71
CA ILE A 343 21.00 -25.17 -12.62
C ILE A 343 21.59 -24.52 -11.37
N ALA A 344 22.16 -25.34 -10.50
CA ALA A 344 22.87 -24.91 -9.30
C ALA A 344 24.25 -24.32 -9.62
N PRO A 345 24.89 -23.59 -8.67
CA PRO A 345 26.20 -22.96 -8.89
C PRO A 345 27.33 -23.93 -9.27
N ASP A 346 27.21 -25.21 -8.89
CA ASP A 346 28.16 -26.27 -9.22
C ASP A 346 27.91 -26.91 -10.61
N GLY A 347 26.80 -26.56 -11.27
CA GLY A 347 26.36 -27.11 -12.55
C GLY A 347 25.32 -28.24 -12.46
N SER A 348 24.94 -28.69 -11.26
CA SER A 348 23.90 -29.71 -11.04
C SER A 348 22.54 -29.21 -11.55
N ALA A 349 21.80 -30.07 -12.26
CA ALA A 349 20.54 -29.70 -12.92
C ALA A 349 19.32 -30.38 -12.29
N TYR A 350 18.26 -29.60 -12.08
CA TYR A 350 16.98 -30.05 -11.51
C TYR A 350 15.84 -29.77 -12.48
N ARG A 351 15.20 -30.84 -12.97
CA ARG A 351 14.06 -30.76 -13.88
C ARG A 351 12.84 -30.17 -13.18
N LEU A 352 12.40 -29.00 -13.64
CA LEU A 352 11.16 -28.35 -13.17
C LEU A 352 9.97 -28.77 -14.03
N LYS A 353 10.15 -28.75 -15.36
CA LYS A 353 9.11 -29.08 -16.34
C LYS A 353 9.70 -29.83 -17.53
N ASN A 354 9.04 -30.93 -17.90
CA ASN A 354 9.25 -31.61 -19.17
C ASN A 354 8.35 -31.00 -20.25
N SER A 355 8.79 -31.13 -21.50
CA SER A 355 7.94 -30.94 -22.67
C SER A 355 6.78 -31.94 -22.66
N SER A 356 5.63 -31.55 -23.20
CA SER A 356 4.43 -32.36 -23.34
C SER A 356 3.63 -31.91 -24.56
N SER A 357 3.43 -32.82 -25.52
CA SER A 357 2.61 -32.56 -26.72
C SER A 357 1.14 -32.30 -26.40
N ASN A 358 0.69 -32.60 -25.17
CA ASN A 358 -0.69 -32.44 -24.72
C ASN A 358 -0.87 -31.19 -23.84
N ASP A 359 0.12 -30.30 -23.77
CA ASP A 359 0.08 -29.09 -22.95
C ASP A 359 0.09 -27.83 -23.83
N SER A 360 -1.02 -27.62 -24.54
CA SER A 360 -1.18 -26.58 -25.58
C SER A 360 -1.53 -25.19 -25.06
N ALA A 361 -1.33 -24.93 -23.76
CA ALA A 361 -1.65 -23.63 -23.19
C ALA A 361 -0.46 -22.67 -23.32
N ASP A 362 -0.76 -21.39 -23.41
CA ASP A 362 0.24 -20.33 -23.39
C ASP A 362 0.89 -20.24 -22.00
N ASN A 363 2.15 -19.81 -22.00
CA ASN A 363 2.95 -19.37 -20.85
C ASN A 363 3.19 -20.44 -19.77
N VAL A 364 4.32 -20.31 -19.08
CA VAL A 364 4.58 -21.03 -17.83
C VAL A 364 4.61 -20.02 -16.70
N ILE A 365 3.53 -19.97 -15.92
CA ILE A 365 3.45 -19.20 -14.67
C ILE A 365 3.26 -20.21 -13.56
N ALA A 366 4.36 -20.64 -12.94
CA ALA A 366 4.34 -21.75 -11.99
C ALA A 366 5.43 -21.63 -10.91
N THR A 367 5.15 -22.21 -9.75
CA THR A 367 6.11 -22.38 -8.66
C THR A 367 6.49 -23.85 -8.51
N TYR A 368 7.78 -24.14 -8.63
CA TYR A 368 8.33 -25.47 -8.41
C TYR A 368 9.01 -25.56 -7.04
N THR A 369 9.13 -26.78 -6.51
CA THR A 369 9.86 -27.05 -5.27
C THR A 369 10.98 -28.03 -5.58
N VAL A 370 12.21 -27.62 -5.32
CA VAL A 370 13.42 -28.39 -5.62
C VAL A 370 14.09 -28.80 -4.32
N ASN A 371 14.45 -30.08 -4.23
CA ASN A 371 15.34 -30.54 -3.18
C ASN A 371 16.78 -30.24 -3.57
N ALA A 372 17.29 -29.08 -3.13
CA ALA A 372 18.64 -28.62 -3.39
C ALA A 372 19.54 -28.71 -2.15
N SER A 373 19.22 -29.57 -1.17
CA SER A 373 19.95 -29.63 0.11
C SER A 373 21.42 -30.02 0.00
N THR A 374 21.84 -30.55 -1.16
CA THR A 374 23.23 -30.90 -1.47
C THR A 374 24.03 -29.73 -2.05
N GLU A 375 23.35 -28.67 -2.50
CA GLU A 375 23.96 -27.58 -3.26
C GLU A 375 24.36 -26.42 -2.38
N VAL A 376 25.50 -25.79 -2.66
CA VAL A 376 25.87 -24.53 -1.98
C VAL A 376 24.90 -23.43 -2.41
N ALA A 377 24.30 -22.72 -1.43
CA ALA A 377 23.28 -21.72 -1.72
C ALA A 377 23.84 -20.47 -2.41
N ASN A 378 24.97 -19.95 -1.93
CA ASN A 378 25.62 -18.79 -2.52
C ASN A 378 26.23 -19.12 -3.88
N GLY A 379 25.93 -18.30 -4.88
CA GLY A 379 26.45 -18.45 -6.23
C GLY A 379 25.46 -17.98 -7.28
N THR A 380 25.80 -18.20 -8.54
CA THR A 380 24.88 -17.91 -9.66
C THR A 380 24.07 -19.16 -9.93
N TRP A 381 22.77 -19.09 -9.63
CA TRP A 381 21.79 -20.09 -10.06
C TRP A 381 21.26 -19.71 -11.43
N LYS A 382 20.86 -20.68 -12.25
CA LYS A 382 20.37 -20.39 -13.62
C LYS A 382 19.06 -21.09 -13.89
N LEU A 383 18.07 -20.37 -14.39
CA LEU A 383 16.91 -20.99 -15.03
C LEU A 383 17.28 -21.28 -16.47
N LYS A 384 17.45 -22.55 -16.82
CA LYS A 384 17.73 -23.00 -18.17
C LYS A 384 16.43 -23.41 -18.85
N VAL A 385 16.15 -22.80 -20.00
CA VAL A 385 14.95 -23.08 -20.79
C VAL A 385 15.35 -23.45 -22.21
N GLN A 386 14.78 -24.53 -22.72
CA GLN A 386 14.95 -24.96 -24.11
C GLN A 386 13.59 -25.20 -24.73
N ASP A 387 13.33 -24.55 -25.86
CA ASP A 387 12.28 -24.99 -26.76
C ASP A 387 12.78 -26.20 -27.55
N ILE A 388 12.03 -27.29 -27.51
CA ILE A 388 12.37 -28.53 -28.23
C ILE A 388 11.52 -28.75 -29.48
N ALA A 389 10.46 -27.98 -29.70
CA ALA A 389 9.60 -28.06 -30.87
C ALA A 389 9.76 -26.83 -31.77
N ARG A 390 9.19 -26.89 -32.97
CA ARG A 390 9.30 -25.81 -33.96
C ARG A 390 8.07 -24.92 -33.94
N TYR A 391 8.24 -23.69 -34.40
CA TYR A 391 7.22 -22.68 -34.74
C TYR A 391 6.72 -21.82 -33.59
N ASP A 392 7.06 -22.19 -32.35
CA ASP A 392 6.71 -21.43 -31.17
C ASP A 392 7.94 -20.68 -30.67
N THR A 393 7.72 -19.48 -30.13
CA THR A 393 8.81 -18.68 -29.56
C THR A 393 8.31 -17.99 -28.30
N GLY A 394 9.26 -17.54 -27.49
CA GLY A 394 8.93 -16.87 -26.26
C GLY A 394 10.11 -16.22 -25.60
N TYR A 395 9.96 -15.88 -24.34
CA TYR A 395 11.04 -15.37 -23.51
C TYR A 395 10.77 -15.69 -22.04
N ILE A 396 11.85 -15.85 -21.28
CA ILE A 396 11.82 -15.85 -19.82
C ILE A 396 11.55 -14.40 -19.39
N ASP A 397 10.43 -14.14 -18.72
CA ASP A 397 10.06 -12.81 -18.22
C ASP A 397 10.66 -12.58 -16.83
N SER A 398 10.53 -13.57 -15.94
CA SER A 398 11.21 -13.54 -14.66
C SER A 398 11.46 -14.93 -14.06
N VAL A 399 12.48 -15.00 -13.21
CA VAL A 399 12.75 -16.12 -12.32
C VAL A 399 13.00 -15.60 -10.91
N LYS A 400 12.43 -16.28 -9.91
CA LYS A 400 12.64 -15.97 -8.50
C LYS A 400 12.89 -17.23 -7.68
N LEU A 401 13.94 -17.20 -6.86
CA LEU A 401 14.37 -18.27 -5.98
C LEU A 401 14.09 -17.89 -4.53
N THR A 402 13.42 -18.77 -3.79
CA THR A 402 13.18 -18.62 -2.35
C THR A 402 13.86 -19.77 -1.60
N PHE A 403 15.00 -19.45 -0.97
CA PHE A 403 15.81 -20.34 -0.13
C PHE A 403 15.27 -20.47 1.28
#